data_AF-A0A059AZ03-F1
#
_entry.id   AF-A0A059AZ03-F1
#
_cell.length_a   1.000
_cell.length_b   1.000
_cell.length_c   1.000
_cell.angle_alpha   90.00
_cell.angle_beta   90.00
_cell.angle_gamma   90.00
#
_symmetry.space_group_name_H-M   'P 1'
#
loop_
_entity.id
_entity.type
_entity.pdbx_description
1 polymer ?
#
loop_
_entity_poly.entity_id
_entity_poly.type
_entity_poly.pdbx_seq_one_letter_code
_entity_poly.pdbx_strand_id
1 'polypeptide(L)'
;CPFPFIIGTVLAWRVLALIGLIPCAVLLFGLFFIPESPRWLVKTGREKEFEAALQKLRGNDADISEEAAEIQDYIKTLQLLPKASILDLFSRRYLSSVIIGVGLMVVQQFGGINGVCFYTSNIFEEAGFSSSVGTITYAILQ
;
A
#
# COMPACT_ATOMS: atom_id res chain seq x y z
N CYS A 1 11.75 -6.29 -0.16
CA CYS A 1 12.66 -5.83 0.92
C CYS A 1 13.57 -6.99 1.33
N PRO A 2 14.75 -7.12 0.71
CA PRO A 2 15.70 -8.21 0.98
C PRO A 2 16.39 -8.13 2.35
N PHE A 3 16.33 -6.96 3.00
CA PHE A 3 17.01 -6.66 4.25
C PHE A 3 16.73 -7.63 5.42
N PRO A 4 15.48 -8.06 5.70
CA PRO A 4 15.22 -8.95 6.83
C PRO A 4 15.81 -10.36 6.64
N PHE A 5 15.91 -10.84 5.40
CA PHE A 5 16.44 -12.15 5.08
C PHE A 5 17.97 -12.21 5.21
N ILE A 6 18.66 -11.14 4.79
CA ILE A 6 20.12 -11.02 4.94
C ILE A 6 20.49 -10.81 6.42
N ILE A 7 19.67 -10.07 7.17
CA ILE A 7 19.90 -9.77 8.58
C ILE A 7 19.53 -10.98 9.47
N GLY A 8 18.48 -11.72 9.12
CA GLY A 8 17.99 -12.87 9.89
C GLY A 8 18.92 -14.09 9.91
N THR A 9 19.88 -14.18 8.99
CA THR A 9 20.92 -15.24 9.01
C THR A 9 22.01 -14.96 10.04
N VAL A 10 22.18 -13.71 10.48
CA VAL A 10 23.27 -13.27 11.36
C VAL A 10 22.76 -12.77 12.72
N LEU A 11 21.52 -12.28 12.81
CA LEU A 11 20.93 -11.69 14.02
C LEU A 11 19.79 -12.53 14.58
N ALA A 12 19.71 -12.60 15.92
CA ALA A 12 18.61 -13.26 16.61
C ALA A 12 17.25 -12.64 16.24
N TRP A 13 16.21 -13.46 16.16
CA TRP A 13 14.84 -13.05 15.79
C TRP A 13 14.30 -11.85 16.58
N ARG A 14 14.73 -11.68 17.84
CA ARG A 14 14.39 -10.54 18.70
C ARG A 14 14.94 -9.22 18.17
N VAL A 15 16.18 -9.22 17.68
CA VAL A 15 16.83 -8.04 17.09
C VAL A 15 16.17 -7.71 15.75
N LEU A 16 15.78 -8.73 14.96
CA LEU A 16 15.04 -8.53 13.72
C LEU A 16 13.69 -7.83 13.96
N ALA A 17 12.96 -8.23 15.01
CA ALA A 17 11.70 -7.58 15.40
C ALA A 17 11.91 -6.11 15.80
N LEU A 18 13.00 -5.81 16.53
CA LEU A 18 13.36 -4.44 16.90
C LEU A 18 13.73 -3.57 15.69
N ILE A 19 14.45 -4.13 14.71
CA ILE A 19 14.76 -3.44 13.45
C ILE A 19 13.49 -3.16 12.66
N GLY A 20 12.53 -4.09 12.66
CA GLY A 20 11.21 -3.90 12.04
C GLY A 20 10.42 -2.72 12.62
N LEU A 21 10.71 -2.30 13.85
CA LEU A 21 10.06 -1.12 14.46
C LEU A 21 10.55 0.20 13.84
N ILE A 22 11.76 0.24 13.27
CA ILE A 22 12.35 1.44 12.69
C ILE A 22 11.49 2.01 11.54
N PRO A 23 11.13 1.26 10.49
CA PRO A 23 10.28 1.78 9.42
C PRO A 23 8.89 2.17 9.93
N CYS A 24 8.32 1.45 10.91
CA CYS A 24 7.05 1.83 11.53
C CYS A 24 7.15 3.18 12.25
N ALA A 25 8.22 3.41 13.02
CA ALA A 25 8.47 4.68 13.67
C ALA A 25 8.66 5.81 12.65
N VAL A 26 9.45 5.58 11.60
CA VAL A 26 9.66 6.55 10.51
C VAL A 26 8.33 6.91 9.83
N LEU A 27 7.48 5.94 9.53
CA LEU A 27 6.15 6.19 8.96
C LEU A 27 5.24 6.96 9.92
N LEU A 28 5.25 6.62 11.21
CA LEU A 28 4.46 7.30 12.23
C LEU A 28 4.90 8.76 12.41
N PHE A 29 6.21 9.03 12.41
CA PHE A 29 6.73 10.39 12.42
C PHE A 29 6.46 11.12 11.09
N GLY A 30 6.55 10.42 9.96
CA GLY A 30 6.25 10.95 8.63
C GLY A 30 4.80 11.40 8.47
N LEU A 31 3.85 10.72 9.12
CA LEU A 31 2.43 11.05 9.06
C LEU A 31 2.14 12.48 9.56
N PHE A 32 2.89 12.99 10.54
CA PHE A 32 2.73 14.38 11.01
C PHE A 32 3.08 15.44 9.97
N PHE A 33 3.91 15.10 8.97
CA PHE A 33 4.30 16.03 7.91
C PHE A 33 3.35 15.99 6.71
N ILE A 34 2.66 14.87 6.50
CA ILE A 34 1.77 14.66 5.36
C ILE A 34 0.44 15.40 5.60
N PRO A 35 0.02 16.30 4.69
CA PRO A 35 -1.29 16.91 4.81
C PRO A 35 -2.40 15.88 4.65
N GLU A 36 -3.52 16.10 5.35
CA GLU A 36 -4.73 15.30 5.17
C GLU A 36 -5.23 15.33 3.73
N SER A 37 -5.93 14.27 3.31
CA SER A 37 -6.42 14.15 1.94
C SER A 37 -7.38 15.30 1.58
N PRO A 38 -7.06 16.13 0.56
CA PRO A 38 -7.92 17.26 0.15
C PRO A 38 -9.35 16.83 -0.17
N ARG A 39 -9.51 15.66 -0.81
CA ARG A 39 -10.83 15.09 -1.15
C ARG A 39 -11.65 14.73 0.09
N TRP A 40 -11.00 14.25 1.15
CA TRP A 40 -11.66 13.95 2.42
C TRP A 40 -12.05 15.22 3.18
N LEU A 41 -11.21 16.26 3.13
CA LEU A 41 -11.48 17.56 3.75
C LEU A 41 -12.70 18.25 3.13
N VAL A 42 -12.84 18.23 1.81
CA VAL A 42 -14.05 18.72 1.12
C VAL A 42 -15.29 17.93 1.53
N LYS A 43 -15.19 16.59 1.57
CA LYS A 43 -16.30 15.73 1.99
C LYS A 43 -16.78 16.02 3.42
N THR A 44 -15.87 16.43 4.30
CA THR A 44 -16.14 16.77 5.71
C THR A 44 -16.55 18.23 5.91
N GLY A 45 -16.54 19.06 4.85
CA GLY A 45 -16.90 20.48 4.90
C GLY A 45 -15.81 21.40 5.46
N ARG A 46 -14.55 20.96 5.52
CA ARG A 46 -13.41 21.74 6.04
C ARG A 46 -12.69 22.49 4.92
N GLU A 47 -13.33 23.49 4.34
CA GLU A 47 -12.84 24.21 3.14
C GLU A 47 -11.48 24.90 3.33
N LYS A 48 -11.27 25.58 4.47
CA LYS A 48 -10.00 26.27 4.76
C LYS A 48 -8.80 25.33 4.79
N GLU A 49 -9.01 24.13 5.35
CA GLU A 49 -7.94 23.12 5.43
C GLU A 49 -7.75 22.40 4.10
N PHE A 50 -8.81 22.26 3.32
CA PHE A 50 -8.74 21.76 1.96
C PHE A 50 -7.83 22.63 1.09
N GLU A 51 -8.03 23.95 1.09
CA GLU A 51 -7.19 24.88 0.33
C GLU A 51 -5.73 24.82 0.82
N ALA A 52 -5.52 24.83 2.15
CA ALA A 52 -4.18 24.73 2.72
C ALA A 52 -3.47 23.39 2.38
N ALA A 53 -4.20 22.28 2.39
CA ALA A 53 -3.67 20.97 2.03
C ALA A 53 -3.35 20.88 0.53
N LEU A 54 -4.22 21.42 -0.33
CA LEU A 54 -4.04 21.43 -1.78
C LEU A 54 -2.85 22.33 -2.17
N GLN A 55 -2.75 23.50 -1.57
CA GLN A 55 -1.61 24.42 -1.75
C GLN A 55 -0.29 23.77 -1.29
N LYS A 56 -0.29 23.07 -0.15
CA LYS A 56 0.90 22.37 0.35
C LYS A 56 1.35 21.23 -0.57
N LEU A 57 0.42 20.57 -1.28
CA LEU A 57 0.72 19.51 -2.23
C LEU A 57 1.23 20.03 -3.59
N ARG A 58 0.76 21.21 -4.03
CA ARG A 58 1.14 21.82 -5.32
C ARG A 58 2.33 22.77 -5.23
N GLY A 59 2.59 23.30 -4.04
CA GLY A 59 3.60 24.34 -3.78
C GLY A 59 2.93 25.71 -3.59
N ASN A 60 3.56 26.58 -2.80
CA ASN A 60 2.95 27.85 -2.36
C ASN A 60 2.62 28.85 -3.49
N ASP A 61 3.28 28.72 -4.65
CA ASP A 61 3.12 29.64 -5.79
C ASP A 61 2.27 29.07 -6.92
N ALA A 62 1.72 27.86 -6.75
CA ALA A 62 0.86 27.23 -7.74
C ALA A 62 -0.57 27.77 -7.65
N ASP A 63 -1.18 28.08 -8.80
CA ASP A 63 -2.62 28.36 -8.85
C ASP A 63 -3.39 27.06 -8.67
N ILE A 64 -4.13 26.97 -7.55
CA ILE A 64 -4.95 25.81 -7.19
C ILE A 64 -6.43 26.04 -7.50
N SER A 65 -6.82 27.21 -8.00
CA SER A 65 -8.23 27.63 -8.09
C SER A 65 -9.07 26.71 -8.98
N GLU A 66 -8.52 26.33 -10.14
CA GLU A 66 -9.18 25.43 -11.09
C GLU A 66 -9.33 24.02 -10.52
N GLU A 67 -8.23 23.43 -10.04
CA GLU A 67 -8.26 22.09 -9.42
C GLU A 67 -9.15 22.05 -8.18
N ALA A 68 -9.15 23.13 -7.39
CA ALA A 68 -9.99 23.24 -6.21
C ALA A 68 -11.48 23.19 -6.59
N ALA A 69 -11.87 23.94 -7.62
CA ALA A 69 -13.24 23.96 -8.14
C ALA A 69 -13.65 22.59 -8.70
N GLU A 70 -12.78 21.94 -9.48
CA GLU A 70 -13.03 20.59 -10.02
C GLU A 70 -13.26 19.56 -8.92
N ILE A 71 -12.40 19.54 -7.89
CA ILE A 71 -12.53 18.60 -6.77
C ILE A 71 -13.83 18.86 -6.00
N GLN A 72 -14.17 20.12 -5.75
CA GLN A 72 -15.41 20.48 -5.06
C GLN A 72 -16.65 20.05 -5.85
N ASP A 73 -16.68 20.31 -7.16
CA ASP A 73 -17.80 19.92 -8.02
C ASP A 73 -17.95 18.39 -8.11
N TYR A 74 -16.83 17.67 -8.24
CA TYR A 74 -16.82 16.21 -8.23
C TYR A 74 -17.37 15.64 -6.92
N ILE A 75 -16.96 16.18 -5.77
CA ILE A 75 -17.43 15.71 -4.46
C ILE A 75 -18.90 16.07 -4.23
N LYS A 76 -19.36 17.25 -4.65
CA LYS A 76 -20.80 17.61 -4.61
C LYS A 76 -21.63 16.65 -5.46
N THR A 77 -21.17 16.34 -6.67
CA THR A 77 -21.81 15.35 -7.54
C THR A 77 -21.85 13.97 -6.88
N LEU A 78 -20.76 13.53 -6.25
CA LEU A 78 -20.72 12.26 -5.51
C LEU A 78 -21.66 12.23 -4.30
N GLN A 79 -21.87 13.34 -3.60
CA GLN A 79 -22.79 13.43 -2.47
C GLN A 79 -24.27 13.35 -2.91
N LEU A 80 -24.59 13.78 -4.13
CA LEU A 80 -25.92 13.64 -4.73
C LEU A 80 -26.23 12.21 -5.18
N LEU A 81 -25.19 11.42 -5.49
CA LEU A 81 -25.35 10.02 -5.86
C LEU A 81 -25.70 9.16 -4.63
N PRO A 82 -26.51 8.10 -4.79
CA PRO A 82 -26.77 7.15 -3.72
C PRO A 82 -25.45 6.55 -3.23
N LYS A 83 -25.32 6.40 -1.90
CA LYS A 83 -24.13 5.81 -1.28
C LYS A 83 -23.90 4.42 -1.88
N ALA A 84 -22.73 4.22 -2.48
CA ALA A 84 -22.33 2.92 -3.00
C ALA A 84 -22.36 1.89 -1.87
N SER A 85 -23.15 0.84 -2.06
CA SER A 85 -23.20 -0.33 -1.19
C SER A 85 -22.19 -1.37 -1.68
N ILE A 86 -21.70 -2.21 -0.76
CA ILE A 86 -20.87 -3.37 -1.13
C ILE A 86 -21.63 -4.29 -2.10
N LEU A 87 -22.96 -4.31 -2.01
CA LEU A 87 -23.81 -5.08 -2.92
C LEU A 87 -23.79 -4.52 -4.37
N ASP A 88 -23.52 -3.24 -4.55
CA ASP A 88 -23.46 -2.63 -5.89
C ASP A 88 -22.27 -3.15 -6.69
N LEU A 89 -21.20 -3.58 -6.02
CA LEU A 89 -20.04 -4.22 -6.65
C LEU A 89 -20.40 -5.53 -7.37
N PHE A 90 -21.46 -6.21 -6.93
CA PHE A 90 -21.97 -7.44 -7.56
C PHE A 90 -22.94 -7.14 -8.72
N SER A 91 -23.25 -5.87 -8.99
CA SER A 91 -24.04 -5.52 -10.17
C SER A 91 -23.29 -5.87 -11.46
N ARG A 92 -24.04 -6.26 -12.50
CA ARG A 92 -23.49 -6.73 -13.79
C ARG A 92 -22.50 -5.75 -14.44
N ARG A 93 -22.60 -4.46 -14.10
CA ARG A 93 -21.72 -3.38 -14.56
C ARG A 93 -20.33 -3.43 -13.92
N TYR A 94 -20.23 -3.73 -12.62
CA TYR A 94 -18.97 -3.75 -11.89
C TYR A 94 -18.38 -5.16 -11.73
N LEU A 95 -19.20 -6.20 -11.94
CA LEU A 95 -18.81 -7.59 -11.77
C LEU A 95 -17.58 -7.98 -12.61
N SER A 96 -17.45 -7.51 -13.85
CA SER A 96 -16.26 -7.77 -14.67
C SER A 96 -14.98 -7.20 -14.05
N SER A 97 -15.04 -5.99 -13.50
CA SER A 97 -13.88 -5.38 -12.83
C SER A 97 -13.52 -6.11 -11.54
N VAL A 98 -14.53 -6.53 -10.78
CA VAL A 98 -14.34 -7.32 -9.54
C VAL A 98 -13.74 -8.68 -9.86
N ILE A 99 -14.24 -9.40 -10.87
CA ILE A 99 -13.71 -10.70 -11.29
C ILE A 99 -12.26 -10.59 -11.73
N ILE A 100 -11.91 -9.54 -12.50
CA ILE A 100 -10.52 -9.33 -12.93
C ILE A 100 -9.64 -9.03 -11.71
N GLY A 101 -10.06 -8.13 -10.82
CA GLY A 101 -9.26 -7.79 -9.62
C GLY A 101 -9.05 -8.98 -8.69
N VAL A 102 -10.13 -9.72 -8.37
CA VAL A 102 -10.06 -10.91 -7.53
C VAL A 102 -9.29 -12.03 -8.22
N GLY A 103 -9.55 -12.27 -9.51
CA GLY A 103 -8.86 -13.27 -10.31
C GLY A 103 -7.35 -13.02 -10.38
N LEU A 104 -6.93 -11.76 -10.58
CA LEU A 104 -5.52 -11.38 -10.54
C LEU A 104 -4.89 -11.64 -9.17
N MET A 105 -5.58 -11.32 -8.07
CA MET A 105 -5.09 -11.62 -6.72
C MET A 105 -4.96 -13.13 -6.48
N VAL A 106 -5.92 -13.91 -6.96
CA VAL A 106 -5.91 -15.37 -6.85
C VAL A 106 -4.77 -15.98 -7.65
N VAL A 107 -4.58 -15.56 -8.91
CA VAL A 107 -3.46 -16.01 -9.76
C VAL A 107 -2.11 -15.65 -9.13
N GLN A 108 -1.99 -14.46 -8.52
CA GLN A 108 -0.78 -14.08 -7.78
C GLN A 108 -0.50 -15.03 -6.61
N GLN A 109 -1.53 -15.47 -5.87
CA GLN A 109 -1.35 -16.42 -4.76
C GLN A 109 -1.03 -17.85 -5.25
N PHE A 110 -1.62 -18.28 -6.37
CA PHE A 110 -1.31 -19.58 -7.00
C PHE A 110 0.13 -19.67 -7.51
N GLY A 111 0.79 -18.53 -7.77
CA GLY A 111 2.24 -18.49 -8.01
C GLY A 111 3.08 -19.03 -6.84
N GLY A 112 2.45 -19.33 -5.70
CA GLY A 112 3.09 -20.07 -4.61
C GLY A 112 4.16 -19.28 -3.88
N ILE A 113 4.22 -17.96 -4.10
CA ILE A 113 5.27 -17.10 -3.54
C ILE A 113 5.37 -17.22 -2.02
N ASN A 114 4.23 -17.38 -1.34
CA ASN A 114 4.19 -17.60 0.11
C ASN A 114 4.77 -18.96 0.50
N GLY A 115 4.47 -20.02 -0.25
CA GLY A 115 5.04 -21.35 -0.02
C GLY A 115 6.55 -21.36 -0.26
N VAL A 116 7.01 -20.73 -1.33
CA VAL A 116 8.44 -20.56 -1.62
C VAL A 116 9.11 -19.76 -0.50
N CYS A 117 8.56 -18.61 -0.08
CA CYS A 117 9.07 -17.82 1.06
C CYS A 117 9.35 -18.66 2.31
N PHE A 118 8.40 -19.52 2.71
CA PHE A 118 8.53 -20.29 3.95
C PHE A 118 9.44 -21.52 3.82
N TYR A 119 9.43 -22.18 2.66
CA TYR A 119 10.14 -23.46 2.48
C TYR A 119 11.43 -23.35 1.65
N THR A 120 11.81 -22.16 1.18
CA THR A 120 13.05 -21.93 0.42
C THR A 120 14.25 -22.59 1.11
N SER A 121 14.45 -22.31 2.39
CA SER A 121 15.58 -22.87 3.15
C SER A 121 15.59 -24.40 3.16
N ASN A 122 14.43 -25.04 3.34
CA ASN A 122 14.31 -26.50 3.35
C ASN A 122 14.52 -27.11 1.95
N ILE A 123 13.97 -26.47 0.90
CA ILE A 123 14.12 -26.93 -0.49
C ILE A 123 15.59 -26.89 -0.92
N PHE A 124 16.31 -25.82 -0.57
CA PHE A 124 17.73 -25.71 -0.88
C PHE A 124 18.60 -26.69 -0.08
N GLU A 125 18.23 -26.98 1.17
CA GLU A 125 18.89 -27.99 2.00
C GLU A 125 18.68 -29.41 1.44
N GLU A 126 17.45 -29.76 1.03
CA GLU A 126 17.15 -31.03 0.35
C GLU A 126 17.86 -31.15 -1.02
N ALA A 127 18.09 -30.03 -1.71
CA ALA A 127 18.85 -29.98 -2.96
C ALA A 127 20.38 -30.08 -2.77
N GLY A 128 20.87 -30.20 -1.53
CA GLY A 128 22.29 -30.36 -1.21
C GLY A 128 23.08 -29.06 -1.09
N PHE A 129 22.41 -27.90 -1.05
CA PHE A 129 23.03 -26.59 -0.85
C PHE A 129 22.88 -26.12 0.60
N SER A 130 23.80 -25.25 1.06
CA SER A 130 23.68 -24.62 2.38
C SER A 130 22.44 -23.73 2.44
N SER A 131 21.66 -23.86 3.52
CA SER A 131 20.46 -23.07 3.82
C SER A 131 20.67 -21.55 3.65
N SER A 132 21.88 -21.05 3.98
CA SER A 132 22.24 -19.64 3.81
C SER A 132 22.27 -19.19 2.35
N VAL A 133 22.69 -20.06 1.41
CA VAL A 133 22.75 -19.74 -0.03
C VAL A 133 21.34 -19.64 -0.61
N GLY A 134 20.44 -20.53 -0.18
CA GLY A 134 19.03 -20.50 -0.59
C GLY A 134 18.33 -19.20 -0.17
N THR A 135 18.49 -18.80 1.09
CA THR A 135 17.89 -17.56 1.62
C THR A 135 18.45 -16.30 0.96
N ILE A 136 19.77 -16.26 0.67
CA ILE A 136 20.42 -15.12 0.00
C ILE A 136 19.99 -15.01 -1.47
N THR A 137 19.93 -16.13 -2.20
CA THR A 137 19.52 -16.14 -3.62
C THR A 137 18.07 -15.70 -3.77
N TYR A 138 17.19 -16.15 -2.87
CA TYR A 138 15.79 -15.71 -2.82
C TYR A 138 15.65 -14.22 -2.52
N ALA A 139 16.44 -13.69 -1.57
CA ALA A 139 16.44 -12.26 -1.27
C ALA A 139 16.87 -11.40 -2.48
N ILE A 140 17.73 -11.90 -3.37
CA ILE A 140 18.18 -11.17 -4.56
C ILE A 140 17.14 -11.20 -5.69
N LEU A 141 16.32 -12.26 -5.77
CA LEU A 141 15.31 -12.44 -6.82
C LEU A 141 14.01 -11.66 -6.58
N GLN A 142 13.77 -11.20 -5.35
CA GLN A 142 12.56 -10.50 -4.92
C GLN A 142 12.73 -8.97 -4.90
#